data_AF-A0A0S7YN61-F1
#
_entry.id   AF-A0A0S7YN61-F1
#
_cell.length_a   1.000
_cell.length_b   1.000
_cell.length_c   1.000
_cell.angle_alpha   90.00
_cell.angle_beta   90.00
_cell.angle_gamma   90.00
#
_symmetry.space_group_name_H-M   'P 1'
#
loop_
_entity.id
_entity.type
_entity.pdbx_description
1 polymer ?
#
loop_
_entity_poly.entity_id
_entity_poly.type
_entity_poly.pdbx_seq_one_letter_code
_entity_poly.pdbx_strand_id
1 'polypeptide(L)' 'MRFPKYTYNINLLMAEDPEFPALCEDYQACVDALQYWARSADPIAETRVAEYRTLIQELEDEIHQAFAAMKLRQID' A
#
# COMPACT_ATOMS: atom_id res chain seq x y z
N MET A 1 6.62 0.86 -10.50
CA MET A 1 5.19 0.60 -10.19
C MET A 1 4.68 -0.58 -11.00
N ARG A 2 4.07 -1.57 -10.35
CA ARG A 2 3.75 -2.90 -10.90
C ARG A 2 2.25 -3.06 -11.22
N PHE A 3 1.61 -2.08 -11.88
CA PHE A 3 0.21 -2.22 -12.34
C PHE A 3 -0.06 -1.48 -13.67
N PRO A 4 0.49 -1.97 -14.80
CA PRO A 4 0.39 -1.27 -16.09
C PRO A 4 -1.00 -1.29 -16.74
N LYS A 5 -1.97 -2.08 -16.23
CA LYS A 5 -3.35 -2.14 -16.76
C LYS A 5 -4.33 -1.14 -16.12
N TYR A 6 -3.91 -0.38 -15.11
CA TYR A 6 -4.79 0.50 -14.34
C TYR A 6 -4.30 1.95 -14.25
N THR A 7 -3.30 2.33 -15.04
CA THR A 7 -2.60 3.62 -14.97
C THR A 7 -3.53 4.82 -15.10
N TYR A 8 -4.60 4.75 -15.91
CA TYR A 8 -5.57 5.84 -16.04
C TYR A 8 -6.43 6.01 -14.77
N ASN A 9 -6.91 4.90 -14.19
CA ASN A 9 -7.75 4.94 -12.99
C ASN A 9 -6.93 5.30 -11.74
N ILE A 10 -5.66 4.90 -11.68
CA ILE A 10 -4.74 5.28 -10.59
C ILE A 10 -4.48 6.79 -10.62
N ASN A 11 -4.24 7.38 -11.80
CA ASN A 11 -4.00 8.83 -11.91
C ASN A 11 -5.24 9.64 -11.53
N LEU A 12 -6.45 9.16 -11.84
CA LEU A 12 -7.69 9.80 -11.42
C LEU A 12 -7.86 9.71 -9.89
N LEU A 13 -7.56 8.55 -9.30
CA LEU A 13 -7.65 8.34 -7.86
C LEU A 13 -6.65 9.20 -7.08
N MET A 14 -5.42 9.35 -7.58
CA MET A 14 -4.43 10.28 -7.00
C MET A 14 -4.88 11.75 -7.06
N ALA A 15 -5.80 12.11 -7.95
CA ALA A 15 -6.31 13.46 -8.10
C ALA A 15 -7.63 13.70 -7.34
N GLU A 16 -8.47 12.68 -7.17
CA GLU A 16 -9.79 12.78 -6.54
C GLU A 16 -9.78 12.47 -5.04
N ASP A 17 -8.85 11.64 -4.58
CA ASP A 17 -8.74 11.24 -3.18
C ASP A 17 -7.36 11.61 -2.62
N PRO A 18 -7.24 12.69 -1.83
CA PRO A 18 -5.96 13.11 -1.27
C PRO A 18 -5.39 12.13 -0.24
N GLU A 19 -6.20 11.22 0.32
CA GLU A 19 -5.73 10.19 1.26
C GLU A 19 -5.11 8.99 0.52
N PHE A 20 -5.50 8.76 -0.74
CA PHE A 20 -4.99 7.62 -1.50
C PHE A 20 -3.48 7.69 -1.84
N PRO A 21 -2.91 8.84 -2.26
CA PRO A 21 -1.46 9.00 -2.36
C PRO A 21 -0.73 8.74 -1.05
N ALA A 22 -1.25 9.25 0.08
CA ALA A 22 -0.67 9.03 1.39
C ALA A 22 -0.67 7.53 1.76
N LEU A 23 -1.76 6.82 1.47
CA LEU A 23 -1.86 5.38 1.68
C LEU A 23 -0.84 4.59 0.84
N CYS A 24 -0.60 5.03 -0.39
CA CYS A 24 0.44 4.43 -1.25
C CYS A 24 1.86 4.71 -0.72
N GLU A 25 2.09 5.90 -0.18
CA GLU A 25 3.36 6.28 0.45
C GLU A 25 3.62 5.45 1.71
N ASP A 26 2.61 5.28 2.57
CA ASP A 26 2.69 4.44 3.77
C ASP A 26 2.99 2.98 3.43
N TYR A 27 2.33 2.43 2.40
CA TYR A 27 2.63 1.10 1.89
C TYR A 27 4.09 0.96 1.46
N GLN A 28 4.58 1.91 0.67
CA GLN A 28 5.97 1.87 0.19
C GLN A 28 6.98 1.99 1.34
N ALA A 29 6.72 2.86 2.31
CA ALA A 29 7.55 3.00 3.51
C ALA A 29 7.61 1.69 4.32
N CYS A 30 6.48 0.99 4.46
CA CYS A 30 6.43 -0.31 5.14
C CYS A 30 7.19 -1.40 4.39
N VAL A 31 7.10 -1.43 3.06
CA VAL A 31 7.87 -2.36 2.22
C VAL A 31 9.38 -2.10 2.35
N ASP A 32 9.80 -0.84 2.34
CA ASP A 32 11.21 -0.48 2.49
C ASP A 32 11.73 -0.85 3.88
N ALA A 33 10.95 -0.59 4.92
CA ALA A 33 11.27 -1.00 6.29
C ALA A 33 11.35 -2.53 6.42
N LEU A 34 10.41 -3.28 5.83
CA LEU A 34 10.45 -4.74 5.81
C LEU A 34 11.73 -5.26 5.17
N GLN A 35 12.15 -4.69 4.04
CA GLN A 35 13.39 -5.08 3.35
C GLN A 35 14.63 -4.80 4.21
N TYR A 36 14.64 -3.68 4.93
CA TYR A 36 15.70 -3.35 5.88
C TYR A 36 15.75 -4.38 7.01
N TRP A 37 14.64 -4.63 7.70
CA TRP A 37 14.59 -5.54 8.84
C TRP A 37 14.87 -6.98 8.45
N ALA A 38 14.45 -7.42 7.27
CA ALA A 38 14.74 -8.76 6.76
C ALA A 38 16.26 -9.02 6.54
N ARG A 39 17.08 -7.97 6.47
CA ARG A 39 18.55 -8.06 6.33
C ARG A 39 19.28 -7.68 7.61
N SER A 40 18.57 -7.26 8.64
CA SER A 40 19.15 -6.81 9.90
C SER A 40 19.57 -8.01 10.75
N ALA A 41 20.71 -7.88 11.44
CA ALA A 41 21.15 -8.84 12.45
C ALA A 41 20.67 -8.46 13.86
N ASP A 42 19.85 -7.42 13.98
CA ASP A 42 19.30 -6.98 15.26
C ASP A 42 18.40 -8.08 15.86
N PRO A 43 18.52 -8.39 17.17
CA PRO A 43 17.64 -9.34 17.85
C PRO A 43 16.14 -9.10 17.65
N ILE A 44 15.70 -7.86 17.42
CA ILE A 44 14.28 -7.54 17.19
C ILE A 44 13.83 -7.70 15.74
N ALA A 45 14.76 -8.02 14.81
CA ALA A 45 14.50 -8.01 13.39
C ALA A 45 13.35 -8.95 13.00
N GLU A 46 13.31 -10.17 13.56
CA GLU A 46 12.24 -11.14 13.29
C GLU A 46 10.87 -10.61 13.70
N THR A 47 10.77 -10.00 14.88
CA THR A 47 9.54 -9.36 15.36
C THR A 47 9.12 -8.21 14.45
N ARG A 48 10.05 -7.34 14.05
CA ARG A 48 9.76 -6.23 13.13
C ARG A 48 9.32 -6.73 11.76
N VAL A 49 9.94 -7.78 11.24
CA VAL A 49 9.52 -8.42 9.99
C VAL A 49 8.08 -8.93 10.08
N ALA A 50 7.69 -9.54 11.20
CA ALA A 50 6.31 -9.99 11.41
C ALA A 50 5.33 -8.80 11.48
N GLU A 51 5.66 -7.75 12.23
CA GLU A 51 4.84 -6.53 12.34
C GLU A 51 4.63 -5.85 10.99
N TYR A 52 5.70 -5.62 10.22
CA TYR A 52 5.60 -4.97 8.91
C TYR A 52 4.86 -5.83 7.90
N ARG A 53 4.93 -7.17 7.97
CA ARG A 53 4.11 -8.03 7.11
C ARG A 53 2.62 -7.88 7.38
N THR A 54 2.22 -7.82 8.64
CA THR A 54 0.82 -7.58 9.02
C THR A 54 0.37 -6.21 8.52
N LEU A 55 1.16 -5.17 8.78
CA LEU A 55 0.83 -3.80 8.37
C LEU A 55 0.73 -3.65 6.85
N ILE A 56 1.63 -4.29 6.10
CA ILE A 56 1.57 -4.33 4.63
C ILE A 56 0.28 -4.99 4.16
N GLN A 57 -0.16 -6.09 4.78
CA GLN A 57 -1.41 -6.76 4.42
C GLN A 57 -2.63 -5.86 4.67
N GLU A 58 -2.66 -5.17 5.81
CA GLU A 58 -3.73 -4.21 6.15
C GLU A 58 -3.79 -3.06 5.13
N LEU A 59 -2.64 -2.50 4.77
CA LEU A 59 -2.54 -1.44 3.75
C LEU A 59 -2.97 -1.94 2.35
N GLU A 60 -2.62 -3.17 1.97
CA GLU A 60 -3.09 -3.75 0.71
C GLU A 60 -4.62 -3.89 0.67
N ASP A 61 -5.23 -4.29 1.79
CA ASP A 61 -6.67 -4.41 1.91
C ASP A 61 -7.35 -3.04 1.83
N GLU A 62 -6.80 -2.00 2.48
CA GLU A 62 -7.28 -0.61 2.38
C GLU A 62 -7.19 -0.08 0.94
N ILE A 63 -6.05 -0.30 0.26
CA ILE A 63 -5.85 0.09 -1.14
C ILE A 63 -6.88 -0.61 -2.04
N HIS A 64 -7.12 -1.91 -1.84
CA HIS A 64 -8.14 -2.65 -2.60
C HIS A 64 -9.55 -2.11 -2.35
N GLN A 65 -9.88 -1.77 -1.10
CA GLN A 65 -11.17 -1.16 -0.76
C GLN A 65 -11.35 0.20 -1.42
N ALA A 66 -10.33 1.05 -1.43
CA ALA A 66 -10.35 2.33 -2.12
C ALA A 66 -10.61 2.16 -3.63
N PHE A 67 -9.93 1.20 -4.27
CA PHE A 67 -10.18 0.86 -5.67
C PHE A 67 -11.60 0.32 -5.92
N ALA A 68 -12.13 -0.54 -5.04
CA ALA A 68 -13.48 -1.08 -5.17
C ALA A 68 -14.54 0.01 -5.03
N ALA A 69 -14.39 0.90 -4.04
CA ALA A 69 -15.27 2.04 -3.82
C ALA A 69 -15.28 3.00 -5.01
N MET A 70 -14.14 3.21 -5.67
CA MET A 70 -14.05 4.01 -6.90
C MET A 70 -14.81 3.36 -8.06
N LYS A 71 -14.65 2.04 -8.25
CA LYS A 71 -15.34 1.31 -9.32
C LYS A 71 -16.86 1.40 -9.19
N LEU A 72 -17.38 1.44 -7.96
CA LEU A 72 -18.81 1.61 -7.70
C LEU A 72 -19.29 3.02 -8.11
N ARG A 73 -18.54 4.07 -7.76
CA ARG A 73 -18.88 5.47 -8.10
C ARG A 73 -18.88 5.77 -9.60
N GLN A 74 -18.18 4.98 -10.42
CA GLN A 74 -18.18 5.15 -11.89
C GLN A 74 -19.34 4.43 -12.60
N ILE A 75 -20.13 3.62 -11.87
CA ILE A 75 -21.27 2.87 -12.41
C ILE A 75 -22.60 3.61 -12.15
N ASP A 76 -22.61 4.56 -11.21
CA ASP A 76 -23.71 5.50 -10.96
C ASP A 76 -23.65 6.72 -11.88
#